data_AF-A0A821CLF0-F1
#
_entry.id   AF-A0A821CLF0-F1
#
_cell.length_a   1.000
_cell.length_b   1.000
_cell.length_c   1.000
_cell.angle_alpha   90.00
_cell.angle_beta   90.00
_cell.angle_gamma   90.00
#
_symmetry.space_group_name_H-M   'P 1'
#
loop_
_entity.id
_entity.type
_entity.pdbx_description
1 polymer ?
#
loop_
_entity_poly.entity_id
_entity_poly.type
_entity_poly.pdbx_seq_one_letter_code
_entity_poly.pdbx_strand_id
1 'polypeptide(L)'
;RHEPNRENRLNKVLSFEGFSRYLLDKDNYAFINEHTKVNEQEMNYPLSYYFVASSHNTYLTGHQLRGESSVEMYRKVLLSGCRCIELDCWDGDDGYPVIYHGRTFVSKISFKLVVEVINESAFLTSPYPVILSIENR
;
A
#
# COMPACT_ATOMS: atom_id res chain seq x y z
N ARG A 1 -12.34 32.74 -9.27
CA ARG A 1 -12.73 31.32 -9.45
C ARG A 1 -14.12 31.04 -8.87
N HIS A 2 -14.39 31.34 -7.59
CA HIS A 2 -15.61 30.91 -6.92
C HIS A 2 -16.74 31.95 -6.85
N GLU A 3 -16.46 33.23 -7.13
CA GLU A 3 -17.47 34.31 -7.14
C GLU A 3 -18.36 34.26 -8.40
N PRO A 4 -19.68 34.03 -8.28
CA PRO A 4 -20.59 33.94 -9.42
C PRO A 4 -20.98 35.30 -10.03
N ASN A 5 -21.01 36.39 -9.27
CA ASN A 5 -21.40 37.70 -9.79
C ASN A 5 -20.23 38.39 -10.53
N ARG A 6 -20.49 38.88 -11.76
CA ARG A 6 -19.47 39.50 -12.61
C ARG A 6 -18.94 40.82 -12.07
N GLU A 7 -19.81 41.67 -11.55
CA GLU A 7 -19.44 42.97 -11.00
C GLU A 7 -18.57 42.78 -9.75
N ASN A 8 -18.96 41.86 -8.85
CA ASN A 8 -18.15 41.46 -7.70
C ASN A 8 -16.76 40.94 -8.13
N ARG A 9 -16.69 40.12 -9.19
CA ARG A 9 -15.40 39.67 -9.75
C ARG A 9 -14.53 40.85 -10.23
N LEU A 10 -15.13 41.81 -10.95
CA LEU A 10 -14.41 42.99 -11.45
C LEU A 10 -13.91 43.87 -10.30
N ASN A 11 -14.72 44.01 -9.25
CA ASN A 11 -14.40 44.77 -8.04
C ASN A 11 -13.55 44.00 -7.02
N LYS A 12 -13.20 42.73 -7.30
CA LYS A 12 -12.45 41.83 -6.41
C LYS A 12 -13.09 41.64 -5.03
N VAL A 13 -14.42 41.63 -4.97
CA VAL A 13 -15.21 41.37 -3.76
C VAL A 13 -15.78 39.95 -3.81
N LEU A 14 -15.81 39.28 -2.67
CA LEU A 14 -16.41 37.95 -2.53
C LEU A 14 -17.76 38.08 -1.81
N SER A 15 -18.80 37.54 -2.43
CA SER A 15 -20.12 37.39 -1.79
C SER A 15 -20.10 36.27 -0.75
N PHE A 16 -21.11 36.23 0.13
CA PHE A 16 -21.30 35.09 1.05
C PHE A 16 -21.39 33.74 0.30
N GLU A 17 -22.04 33.74 -0.86
CA GLU A 17 -22.11 32.56 -1.72
C GLU A 17 -20.74 32.18 -2.28
N GLY A 18 -19.98 33.17 -2.80
CA GLY A 18 -18.63 32.95 -3.29
C GLY A 18 -17.68 32.43 -2.21
N PHE A 19 -17.84 32.90 -0.96
CA PHE A 19 -17.08 32.42 0.19
C PHE A 19 -17.41 30.97 0.54
N SER A 20 -18.69 30.64 0.64
CA SER A 20 -19.14 29.26 0.88
C SER A 20 -18.63 28.31 -0.22
N ARG A 21 -18.70 28.73 -1.49
CA ARG A 21 -18.20 27.96 -2.64
C ARG A 21 -16.69 27.77 -2.63
N TYR A 22 -15.93 28.73 -2.09
CA TYR A 22 -14.49 28.61 -1.95
C TYR A 22 -14.12 27.56 -0.89
N LEU A 23 -14.75 27.61 0.28
CA LEU A 23 -14.48 26.66 1.37
C LEU A 23 -14.94 25.23 1.05
N LEU A 24 -16.03 25.09 0.30
CA LEU A 24 -16.56 23.80 -0.13
C LEU A 24 -15.99 23.32 -1.47
N ASP A 25 -14.98 24.01 -2.01
CA ASP A 25 -14.34 23.54 -3.24
C ASP A 25 -13.73 22.15 -2.99
N LYS A 26 -13.94 21.25 -3.93
CA LYS A 26 -13.42 19.87 -3.87
C LYS A 26 -11.89 19.82 -3.74
N ASP A 27 -11.20 20.89 -4.14
CA ASP A 27 -9.75 21.03 -4.04
C ASP A 27 -9.32 21.55 -2.64
N ASN A 28 -10.24 21.87 -1.73
CA ASN A 28 -9.95 22.33 -0.36
C ASN A 28 -9.76 21.15 0.61
N TYR A 29 -8.83 20.26 0.28
CA TYR A 29 -8.50 19.11 1.13
C TYR A 29 -7.87 19.57 2.46
N ALA A 30 -8.29 18.94 3.57
CA ALA A 30 -7.64 19.17 4.87
C ALA A 30 -6.18 18.69 4.90
N PHE A 31 -5.85 17.70 4.05
CA PHE A 31 -4.51 17.15 3.90
C PHE A 31 -4.11 17.17 2.43
N ILE A 32 -3.04 17.89 2.10
CA ILE A 32 -2.53 18.00 0.73
C ILE A 32 -1.47 16.92 0.52
N ASN A 33 -1.91 15.74 0.10
CA ASN A 33 -1.03 14.60 -0.22
C ASN A 33 -0.03 14.91 -1.35
N GLU A 34 -0.37 15.86 -2.24
CA GLU A 34 0.40 16.20 -3.45
C GLU A 34 1.75 16.89 -3.18
N HIS A 35 2.04 17.28 -1.93
CA HIS A 35 3.29 17.95 -1.56
C HIS A 35 4.29 17.09 -0.79
N THR A 36 3.92 15.87 -0.40
CA THR A 36 4.86 14.87 0.15
C THR A 36 5.63 14.20 -0.98
N LYS A 37 6.40 14.99 -1.74
CA LYS A 37 7.45 14.44 -2.60
C LYS A 37 8.54 13.88 -1.69
N VAL A 38 9.02 12.69 -2.01
CA VAL A 38 10.11 12.09 -1.24
C VAL A 38 11.34 12.98 -1.35
N ASN A 39 11.93 13.32 -0.20
CA ASN A 39 13.19 14.04 -0.15
C ASN A 39 14.33 13.01 -0.33
N GLU A 40 14.86 12.89 -1.55
CA GLU A 40 15.92 11.90 -1.84
C GLU A 40 17.18 12.07 -0.97
N GLN A 41 17.45 13.27 -0.46
CA GLN A 41 18.58 13.48 0.45
C GLN A 41 18.36 12.76 1.79
N GLU A 42 17.11 12.71 2.26
CA GLU A 42 16.73 12.03 3.48
C GLU A 42 16.64 10.51 3.33
N MET A 43 16.76 9.96 2.11
CA MET A 43 16.69 8.52 1.83
C MET A 43 18.06 7.81 1.82
N ASN A 44 19.12 8.49 2.29
CA ASN A 44 20.49 7.97 2.33
C ASN A 44 20.99 7.58 3.73
N TYR A 45 20.15 7.65 4.76
CA TYR A 45 20.51 7.18 6.10
C TYR A 45 20.45 5.64 6.17
N PRO A 46 21.04 5.01 7.20
CA PRO A 46 20.88 3.58 7.42
C PRO A 46 19.40 3.16 7.53
N LEU A 47 19.06 1.96 7.04
CA LEU A 47 17.68 1.45 7.02
C LEU A 47 16.97 1.49 8.38
N SER A 48 17.71 1.34 9.48
CA SER A 48 17.19 1.40 10.85
C SER A 48 16.67 2.78 11.29
N TYR A 49 16.84 3.82 10.48
CA TYR A 49 16.37 5.18 10.78
C TYR A 49 14.94 5.43 10.27
N TYR A 50 14.37 4.49 9.52
CA TYR A 50 13.07 4.62 8.89
C TYR A 50 12.05 3.69 9.53
N PHE A 51 10.82 4.16 9.66
CA PHE A 51 9.69 3.26 9.77
C PHE A 51 9.46 2.57 8.44
N VAL A 52 9.29 1.25 8.47
CA VAL A 52 9.05 0.43 7.27
C VAL A 52 7.62 -0.10 7.33
N ALA A 53 6.80 0.27 6.34
CA ALA A 53 5.46 -0.28 6.19
C ALA A 53 5.55 -1.80 6.02
N SER A 54 4.92 -2.55 6.93
CA SER A 54 5.12 -3.99 7.07
C SER A 54 3.78 -4.72 7.17
N SER A 55 3.70 -5.91 6.59
CA SER A 55 2.53 -6.79 6.59
C SER A 55 2.88 -8.13 7.24
N HIS A 56 2.00 -8.59 8.12
CA HIS A 56 2.09 -9.88 8.80
C HIS A 56 1.13 -10.88 8.16
N ASN A 57 1.58 -12.12 7.94
CA ASN A 57 0.88 -13.18 7.21
C ASN A 57 0.23 -12.65 5.91
N THR A 58 1.06 -12.06 5.05
CA THR A 58 0.63 -11.30 3.87
C THR A 58 -0.29 -12.09 2.94
N TYR A 59 -0.16 -13.42 2.91
CA TYR A 59 -0.99 -14.31 2.09
C TYR A 59 -2.46 -14.38 2.53
N LEU A 60 -2.82 -14.02 3.77
CA LEU A 60 -4.17 -14.20 4.29
C LEU A 60 -5.16 -13.13 3.81
N THR A 61 -6.33 -13.56 3.35
CA THR A 61 -7.45 -12.66 3.01
C THR A 61 -8.35 -12.34 4.20
N GLY A 62 -8.25 -13.12 5.29
CA GLY A 62 -9.16 -13.04 6.43
C GLY A 62 -8.60 -13.69 7.68
N HIS A 63 -9.39 -14.55 8.32
CA HIS A 63 -9.09 -15.08 9.65
C HIS A 63 -7.85 -16.00 9.68
N GLN A 64 -7.02 -15.90 10.72
CA GLN A 64 -5.76 -16.64 10.89
C GLN A 64 -5.92 -18.17 10.89
N LEU A 65 -7.05 -18.70 11.36
CA LEU A 65 -7.27 -20.15 11.52
C LEU A 65 -8.09 -20.83 10.40
N ARG A 66 -8.86 -20.05 9.62
CA ARG A 66 -9.86 -20.56 8.65
C ARG A 66 -10.00 -19.69 7.40
N GLY A 67 -9.17 -18.67 7.26
CA GLY A 67 -9.19 -17.79 6.10
C GLY A 67 -8.59 -18.47 4.87
N GLU A 68 -8.72 -17.80 3.73
CA GLU A 68 -8.09 -18.25 2.50
C GLU A 68 -6.74 -17.56 2.33
N SER A 69 -5.78 -18.30 1.77
CA SER A 69 -4.54 -17.72 1.23
C SER A 69 -4.77 -17.27 -0.21
N SER A 70 -4.23 -16.12 -0.59
CA SER A 70 -4.30 -15.61 -1.96
C SER A 70 -2.99 -14.96 -2.38
N VAL A 71 -2.54 -15.33 -3.59
CA VAL A 71 -1.37 -14.71 -4.24
C VAL A 71 -1.62 -13.21 -4.48
N GLU A 72 -2.86 -12.82 -4.79
CA GLU A 72 -3.24 -11.42 -5.05
C GLU A 72 -3.04 -10.49 -3.85
N MET A 73 -3.01 -11.04 -2.64
CA MET A 73 -2.76 -10.23 -1.44
C MET A 73 -1.37 -9.61 -1.45
N TYR A 74 -0.35 -10.31 -1.96
CA TYR A 74 0.99 -9.74 -2.12
C TYR A 74 0.98 -8.56 -3.08
N ARG A 75 0.31 -8.69 -4.23
CA ARG A 75 0.15 -7.57 -5.19
C ARG A 75 -0.54 -6.39 -4.54
N LYS A 76 -1.67 -6.62 -3.86
CA LYS A 76 -2.45 -5.57 -3.20
C LYS A 76 -1.65 -4.82 -2.14
N VAL A 77 -0.90 -5.56 -1.32
CA VAL A 77 -0.08 -5.01 -0.23
C VAL A 77 1.14 -4.25 -0.78
N LEU A 78 1.79 -4.74 -1.82
CA LEU A 78 2.89 -4.02 -2.45
C LEU A 78 2.40 -2.73 -3.13
N LEU A 79 1.26 -2.77 -3.83
CA LEU A 79 0.64 -1.60 -4.45
C LEU A 79 0.17 -0.54 -3.43
N SER A 80 -0.15 -0.91 -2.19
CA SER A 80 -0.46 0.07 -1.13
C SER A 80 0.78 0.75 -0.55
N GLY A 81 1.99 0.37 -0.97
CA GLY A 81 3.25 0.95 -0.51
C GLY A 81 3.96 0.15 0.59
N CYS A 82 3.43 -1.01 1.00
CA CYS A 82 4.10 -1.88 1.97
C CYS A 82 5.46 -2.36 1.45
N ARG A 83 6.49 -2.36 2.29
CA ARG A 83 7.88 -2.69 1.93
C ARG A 83 8.44 -3.91 2.69
N CYS A 84 7.71 -4.47 3.65
CA CYS A 84 8.08 -5.72 4.31
C CYS A 84 6.88 -6.68 4.28
N ILE A 85 7.09 -7.86 3.69
CA ILE A 85 6.04 -8.87 3.49
C ILE A 85 6.53 -10.23 3.99
N GLU A 86 5.58 -11.05 4.41
CA GLU A 86 5.85 -12.32 5.09
C GLU A 86 5.45 -13.52 4.23
N LEU A 87 6.32 -14.55 4.22
CA LEU A 87 6.15 -15.80 3.50
C LEU A 87 6.36 -16.97 4.47
N ASP A 88 5.28 -17.70 4.76
CA ASP A 88 5.33 -18.91 5.59
C ASP A 88 5.54 -20.11 4.68
N CYS A 89 6.80 -20.51 4.50
CA CYS A 89 7.20 -21.54 3.56
C CYS A 89 7.14 -22.92 4.19
N TRP A 90 6.46 -23.86 3.52
CA TRP A 90 6.33 -25.25 3.93
C TRP A 90 6.55 -26.19 2.75
N ASP A 91 6.90 -27.45 3.05
CA ASP A 91 6.96 -28.52 2.05
C ASP A 91 5.59 -28.81 1.42
N GLY A 92 5.56 -28.92 0.09
CA GLY A 92 4.40 -29.37 -0.69
C GLY A 92 4.48 -30.86 -1.04
N ASP A 93 3.32 -31.47 -1.29
CA ASP A 93 3.19 -32.90 -1.55
C ASP A 93 3.83 -33.34 -2.89
N ASP A 94 4.07 -32.39 -3.80
CA ASP A 94 4.70 -32.56 -5.11
C ASP A 94 6.20 -32.24 -5.11
N GLY A 95 6.79 -31.97 -3.94
CA GLY A 95 8.20 -31.60 -3.78
C GLY A 95 8.50 -30.12 -4.04
N TYR A 96 7.49 -29.28 -4.29
CA TYR A 96 7.64 -27.83 -4.42
C TYR A 96 7.12 -27.11 -3.16
N PRO A 97 7.76 -25.99 -2.74
CA PRO A 97 7.31 -25.26 -1.57
C PRO A 97 5.95 -24.59 -1.77
N VAL A 98 5.16 -24.56 -0.71
CA VAL A 98 3.86 -23.90 -0.62
C VAL A 98 3.87 -22.85 0.50
N ILE A 99 2.93 -21.92 0.46
CA ILE A 99 2.70 -20.93 1.50
C ILE A 99 1.32 -21.11 2.11
N TYR A 100 1.27 -21.21 3.44
CA TYR A 100 0.04 -21.21 4.24
C TYR A 100 0.35 -21.08 5.74
N HIS A 101 -0.69 -20.83 6.54
CA HIS A 101 -0.57 -20.83 7.99
C HIS A 101 -0.52 -22.28 8.52
N GLY A 102 0.65 -22.71 8.96
CA GLY A 102 0.89 -24.09 9.40
C GLY A 102 -0.04 -24.58 10.50
N ARG A 103 -0.39 -25.88 10.46
CA ARG A 103 -1.29 -26.54 11.44
C ARG A 103 -2.69 -25.91 11.56
N THR A 104 -3.15 -25.19 10.54
CA THR A 104 -4.51 -24.63 10.45
C THR A 104 -5.27 -25.17 9.24
N PHE A 105 -6.50 -24.68 9.03
CA PHE A 105 -7.34 -25.01 7.87
C PHE A 105 -7.20 -24.00 6.72
N VAL A 106 -6.21 -23.10 6.79
CA VAL A 106 -5.95 -22.11 5.75
C VAL A 106 -5.51 -22.79 4.45
N SER A 107 -6.00 -22.32 3.31
CA SER A 107 -5.65 -22.88 2.00
C SER A 107 -4.17 -22.68 1.67
N LYS A 108 -3.62 -23.57 0.84
CA LYS A 108 -2.24 -23.51 0.36
C LYS A 108 -2.16 -22.74 -0.96
N ILE A 109 -1.12 -21.92 -1.14
CA ILE A 109 -0.77 -21.29 -2.41
C ILE A 109 0.66 -21.65 -2.82
N SER A 110 0.95 -21.63 -4.11
CA SER A 110 2.30 -21.94 -4.61
C SER A 110 3.30 -20.84 -4.24
N PHE A 111 4.44 -21.23 -3.66
CA PHE A 111 5.55 -20.30 -3.42
C PHE A 111 6.04 -19.64 -4.72
N LYS A 112 6.14 -20.41 -5.80
CA LYS A 112 6.58 -19.91 -7.11
C LYS A 112 5.68 -18.78 -7.62
N LEU A 113 4.37 -18.97 -7.60
CA LEU A 113 3.41 -17.94 -8.02
C LEU A 113 3.50 -16.68 -7.16
N VAL A 114 3.75 -16.84 -5.84
CA VAL A 114 3.97 -15.70 -4.95
C VAL A 114 5.21 -14.91 -5.35
N VAL A 115 6.35 -15.57 -5.61
CA VAL A 115 7.58 -14.89 -6.04
C VAL A 115 7.39 -14.18 -7.39
N GLU A 116 6.69 -14.80 -8.34
CA GLU A 116 6.36 -14.19 -9.64
C GLU A 116 5.57 -12.89 -9.46
N VAL A 117 4.52 -12.92 -8.62
CA VAL A 117 3.70 -11.73 -8.35
C VAL A 117 4.46 -10.65 -7.58
N ILE A 118 5.34 -11.03 -6.64
CA ILE A 118 6.23 -10.08 -5.97
C ILE A 118 7.13 -9.39 -7.01
N ASN A 119 7.76 -10.15 -7.91
CA ASN A 119 8.61 -9.59 -8.96
C ASN A 119 7.87 -8.59 -9.86
N GLU A 120 6.61 -8.88 -10.22
CA GLU A 120 5.79 -7.99 -11.04
C GLU A 120 5.39 -6.69 -10.33
N SER A 121 5.21 -6.73 -9.00
CA SER A 121 4.54 -5.65 -8.25
C SER A 121 5.42 -4.89 -7.27
N ALA A 122 6.58 -5.43 -6.89
CA ALA A 122 7.44 -4.90 -5.84
C ALA A 122 7.78 -3.43 -6.03
N PHE A 123 8.02 -2.99 -7.28
CA PHE A 123 8.54 -1.65 -7.56
C PHE A 123 7.58 -0.75 -8.36
N LEU A 124 6.30 -1.13 -8.49
CA LEU A 124 5.33 -0.35 -9.28
C LEU A 124 4.96 1.00 -8.63
N THR A 125 4.93 1.06 -7.30
CA THR A 125 4.48 2.25 -6.54
C THR A 125 5.58 2.90 -5.73
N SER A 126 6.73 2.25 -5.58
CA SER A 126 7.88 2.75 -4.83
C SER A 126 9.18 2.09 -5.31
N PRO A 127 10.27 2.85 -5.53
CA PRO A 127 11.56 2.31 -5.95
C PRO A 127 12.38 1.73 -4.79
N TYR A 128 11.93 1.93 -3.54
CA TYR A 128 12.67 1.54 -2.34
C TYR A 128 12.61 0.03 -2.08
N PRO A 129 13.63 -0.53 -1.38
CA PRO A 129 13.79 -1.97 -1.22
C PRO A 129 12.59 -2.64 -0.56
N VAL A 130 12.35 -3.90 -0.95
CA VAL A 130 11.38 -4.80 -0.34
C VAL A 130 12.12 -5.83 0.52
N ILE A 131 11.65 -6.02 1.74
CA ILE A 131 12.12 -7.03 2.70
C ILE A 131 11.18 -8.23 2.64
N LEU A 132 11.73 -9.41 2.41
CA LEU A 132 11.01 -10.67 2.47
C LEU A 132 11.31 -11.32 3.83
N SER A 133 10.33 -11.34 4.72
CA SER A 133 10.39 -12.09 5.96
C SER A 133 10.02 -13.55 5.65
N ILE A 134 11.01 -14.43 5.66
CA ILE A 134 10.80 -15.85 5.35
C ILE A 134 10.69 -16.64 6.65
N GLU A 135 9.51 -17.18 6.93
CA GLU A 135 9.32 -18.19 7.96
C GLU A 135 9.52 -19.57 7.31
N ASN A 136 10.73 -20.12 7.46
CA ASN A 136 11.12 -21.41 6.87
C ASN A 136 10.78 -22.57 7.80
N ARG A 137 9.94 -23.51 7.35
CA ARG A 137 9.40 -24.61 8.16
C ARG A 137 9.65 -25.98 7.57
#